data_AF-A0A8E2BAR6-F1
#
_entry.id   AF-A0A8E2BAR6-F1
#
_cell.length_a   1.000
_cell.length_b   1.000
_cell.length_c   1.000
_cell.angle_alpha   90.00
_cell.angle_beta   90.00
_cell.angle_gamma   90.00
#
_symmetry.space_group_name_H-M   'P 1'
#
loop_
_entity.id
_entity.type
_entity.pdbx_description
1 polymer ?
#
loop_
_entity_poly.entity_id
_entity_poly.type
_entity_poly.pdbx_seq_one_letter_code
_entity_poly.pdbx_strand_id
1 'polypeptide(L)' 'MRNPMYVAVLSIILGQALIFAHWPLAAYAALMAAVMATFVRLYEEPVLSRQYGDEYETYRTNVPGWLPRLTPWRGARS' A
#
# COMPACT_ATOMS: atom_id res chain seq x y z
N MET A 1 -3.45 -8.42 0.92
CA MET A 1 -2.96 -7.05 0.63
C MET A 1 -1.83 -6.80 1.58
N ARG A 2 -0.67 -6.36 1.10
CA ARG A 2 0.46 -6.08 2.00
C ARG A 2 0.25 -4.80 2.81
N ASN A 3 -0.51 -3.85 2.26
CA ASN A 3 -0.53 -2.47 2.74
C ASN A 3 -1.97 -1.93 2.99
N PRO A 4 -2.83 -2.65 3.75
CA PRO A 4 -4.25 -2.28 3.90
C PRO A 4 -4.47 -0.94 4.61
N MET A 5 -3.61 -0.59 5.58
CA MET A 5 -3.66 0.70 6.27
C MET A 5 -3.48 1.87 5.30
N TYR A 6 -2.51 1.77 4.39
CA TYR A 6 -2.22 2.81 3.41
C TYR A 6 -3.37 2.99 2.41
N VAL A 7 -3.97 1.89 1.94
CA VAL A 7 -5.16 1.94 1.07
C VAL A 7 -6.33 2.60 1.78
N ALA A 8 -6.55 2.31 3.07
CA ALA A 8 -7.59 2.96 3.87
C ALA A 8 -7.36 4.47 4.01
N VAL A 9 -6.14 4.89 4.35
CA VAL A 9 -5.77 6.31 4.47
C VAL A 9 -5.98 7.04 3.13
N LEU A 10 -5.52 6.46 2.03
CA LEU A 10 -5.76 6.98 0.69
C LEU A 10 -7.24 7.12 0.35
N SER A 11 -8.04 6.10 0.68
CA SER A 11 -9.48 6.10 0.41
C SER A 11 -10.21 7.17 1.21
N ILE A 12 -9.82 7.39 2.48
CA ILE A 12 -10.36 8.45 3.34
C ILE A 12 -10.02 9.83 2.77
N ILE A 13 -8.75 10.05 2.43
CA ILE A 13 -8.29 11.32 1.85
C ILE A 13 -9.00 11.61 0.52
N LEU A 14 -9.18 10.60 -0.34
CA LEU A 14 -9.91 10.71 -1.61
C LEU A 14 -11.39 11.04 -1.37
N GLY A 15 -12.02 10.39 -0.39
CA GLY A 15 -13.39 10.66 0.04
C GLY A 15 -13.56 12.10 0.55
N GLN A 16 -12.61 12.61 1.33
CA GLN A 16 -12.61 14.01 1.76
C GLN A 16 -12.51 14.96 0.57
N ALA A 17 -11.59 14.72 -0.37
CA ALA A 17 -11.46 15.56 -1.57
C ALA A 17 -12.75 15.60 -2.41
N LEU A 18 -13.45 14.46 -2.53
CA LEU A 18 -14.72 14.35 -3.24
C LEU A 18 -15.87 15.08 -2.52
N ILE A 19 -15.98 14.93 -1.19
CA ILE A 19 -17.05 15.58 -0.40
C ILE A 19 -16.91 17.10 -0.40
N PHE A 20 -15.68 17.63 -0.29
CA PHE A 20 -15.45 19.07 -0.19
C PHE A 20 -15.36 19.79 -1.54
N ALA A 21 -15.33 19.06 -2.67
CA ALA A 21 -15.20 19.60 -4.04
C ALA A 21 -14.11 20.71 -4.18
N HIS A 22 -13.07 20.61 -3.35
CA HIS A 22 -12.08 21.67 -3.17
C HIS A 22 -10.77 21.23 -3.83
N TRP A 23 -10.48 21.79 -5.00
CA TRP A 23 -9.31 21.45 -5.84
C TRP A 23 -7.95 21.47 -5.12
N PRO A 24 -7.64 22.47 -4.28
CA PRO A 24 -6.49 22.45 -3.39
C PRO A 24 -6.41 21.22 -2.47
N LEU A 25 -7.54 20.78 -1.88
CA LEU A 25 -7.58 19.56 -1.07
C LEU A 25 -7.32 18.31 -1.91
N ALA A 26 -7.84 18.26 -3.14
CA ALA A 26 -7.58 17.16 -4.06
C ALA A 26 -6.10 17.11 -4.49
N ALA A 27 -5.46 18.26 -4.72
CA ALA A 27 -4.03 18.33 -5.00
C ALA A 27 -3.18 17.88 -3.79
N TYR A 28 -3.56 18.31 -2.58
CA TYR A 28 -2.93 17.86 -1.34
C TYR A 28 -3.08 16.35 -1.12
N ALA A 29 -4.28 15.82 -1.40
CA ALA A 29 -4.58 14.39 -1.39
C ALA A 29 -3.68 13.61 -2.34
N ALA A 30 -3.56 14.07 -3.59
CA ALA A 30 -2.69 13.45 -4.60
C ALA A 30 -1.20 13.51 -4.21
N LEU A 31 -0.76 14.62 -3.61
CA LEU A 31 0.61 14.75 -3.11
C LEU A 31 0.88 13.76 -1.99
N MET A 32 -0.02 13.67 -1.00
CA MET A 32 0.13 12.70 0.09
C MET A 32 0.06 11.26 -0.40
N ALA A 33 -0.81 10.98 -1.37
CA ALA A 33 -0.87 9.69 -2.05
C ALA A 33 0.48 9.30 -2.67
N ALA A 34 1.10 10.23 -3.39
CA ALA A 34 2.40 10.01 -4.02
C ALA A 34 3.52 9.84 -2.98
N VAL A 35 3.54 10.64 -1.92
CA VAL A 35 4.51 10.52 -0.82
C VAL A 35 4.40 9.15 -0.15
N MET A 36 3.19 8.73 0.21
CA MET A 36 2.97 7.42 0.83
C MET A 36 3.33 6.27 -0.10
N ALA A 37 2.93 6.33 -1.37
CA ALA A 37 3.28 5.30 -2.37
C ALA A 37 4.80 5.18 -2.54
N THR A 38 5.48 6.32 -2.56
CA THR A 38 6.94 6.39 -2.66
C THR A 38 7.59 5.84 -1.40
N PHE A 39 7.11 6.20 -0.21
CA PHE A 39 7.64 5.71 1.06
C PHE A 39 7.49 4.20 1.22
N VAL A 40 6.31 3.66 0.89
CA VAL A 40 6.06 2.21 0.85
C VAL A 40 7.07 1.51 -0.07
N ARG A 41 7.26 2.03 -1.28
CA ARG A 41 8.12 1.38 -2.27
C ARG A 41 9.61 1.53 -1.98
N LEU A 42 10.03 2.66 -1.43
CA LEU A 42 11.45 2.97 -1.17
C LEU A 42 11.92 2.63 0.23
N TYR A 43 11.02 2.43 1.20
CA TYR A 43 11.38 2.19 2.59
C TYR A 43 10.91 0.81 3.06
N GLU A 44 9.61 0.49 2.96
CA GLU A 44 9.12 -0.80 3.43
C GLU A 44 9.66 -1.97 2.62
N GLU A 45 9.65 -1.90 1.28
CA GLU A 45 10.15 -3.00 0.45
C GLU A 45 11.62 -3.34 0.68
N PRO A 46 12.57 -2.38 0.69
CA PRO A 46 13.96 -2.71 0.97
C PRO A 46 14.22 -3.08 2.43
N VAL A 47 13.47 -2.52 3.40
CA VAL A 47 13.61 -2.92 4.82
C VAL A 47 13.12 -4.35 5.02
N LEU A 48 11.93 -4.70 4.52
CA LEU A 48 11.42 -6.07 4.64
C LEU A 48 12.23 -7.06 3.79
N SER A 49 12.72 -6.66 2.60
CA SER A 49 13.64 -7.49 1.82
C SER A 49 14.95 -7.74 2.56
N ARG A 50 15.51 -6.73 3.26
CA ARG A 50 16.70 -6.93 4.11
C ARG A 50 16.45 -7.80 5.33
N GLN A 51 15.25 -7.70 5.93
CA GLN A 51 14.93 -8.38 7.18
C GLN A 51 14.49 -9.85 6.97
N TYR A 52 13.81 -10.14 5.86
CA TYR A 52 13.20 -11.44 5.59
C TYR A 52 13.69 -12.11 4.30
N GLY A 53 14.50 -11.43 3.47
CA GLY A 53 15.16 -12.03 2.30
C GLY A 53 14.20 -12.72 1.32
N ASP A 54 14.54 -13.97 0.97
CA ASP A 54 13.83 -14.78 -0.03
C ASP A 54 12.39 -15.16 0.39
N GLU A 55 12.12 -15.25 1.69
CA GLU A 55 10.76 -15.45 2.22
C GLU A 55 9.86 -14.26 1.86
N TYR A 56 10.40 -13.05 1.92
CA TYR A 56 9.67 -11.85 1.55
C TYR A 56 9.48 -11.70 0.04
N GLU A 57 10.47 -12.08 -0.78
CA GLU A 57 10.31 -12.13 -2.23
C GLU A 57 9.18 -13.10 -2.62
N THR A 58 9.15 -14.28 -2.01
CA THR A 58 8.09 -15.29 -2.23
C THR A 58 6.72 -14.73 -1.81
N TYR A 59 6.64 -14.11 -0.63
CA TYR A 59 5.42 -13.46 -0.15
C TYR A 59 4.97 -12.31 -1.06
N ARG A 60 5.89 -11.43 -1.49
CA ARG A 60 5.62 -10.28 -2.37
C ARG A 60 5.10 -10.70 -3.73
N THR A 61 5.63 -11.79 -4.27
CA THR A 61 5.22 -12.34 -5.58
C THR A 61 3.81 -12.93 -5.51
N ASN A 62 3.44 -13.49 -4.35
CA ASN A 62 2.14 -14.14 -4.16
C ASN A 62 1.06 -13.20 -3.61
N VAL A 63 1.43 -12.09 -2.96
CA VAL A 63 0.46 -11.18 -2.33
C VAL A 63 0.56 -9.79 -2.97
N PRO A 64 -0.44 -9.38 -3.77
CA PRO A 64 -0.45 -8.03 -4.32
C PRO A 64 -0.49 -7.01 -3.18
N GLY A 65 0.35 -5.97 -3.30
CA GLY A 65 0.41 -4.89 -2.31
C GLY A 65 -0.85 -4.04 -2.29
N TRP A 66 -1.31 -3.74 -3.52
CA TRP A 66 -2.44 -2.92 -3.95
C TRP A 66 -3.83 -3.45 -3.61
N LEU A 67 -4.14 -4.53 -4.30
CA LEU A 67 -5.49 -5.00 -4.52
C LEU A 67 -5.90 -6.05 -3.49
N PRO A 68 -7.16 -6.03 -3.04
CA PRO A 68 -7.69 -7.07 -2.18
C PRO A 68 -7.66 -8.39 -2.92
N ARG A 69 -6.86 -9.33 -2.42
CA ARG A 69 -7.06 -10.74 -2.75
C ARG A 69 -8.26 -11.22 -1.95
N LEU A 70 -9.28 -11.71 -2.64
CA LEU A 70 -10.47 -12.33 -2.04
C LEU A 70 -10.17 -13.72 -1.48
N THR A 71 -9.06 -14.35 -1.90
CA THR A 71 -8.61 -15.65 -1.43
C THR A 71 -7.33 -15.51 -0.58
N PRO A 72 -7.30 -16.06 0.65
CA PRO A 72 -6.13 -15.99 1.52
C PRO A 72 -4.96 -16.79 0.95
N TRP A 73 -3.76 -16.19 0.94
CA TRP A 73 -2.54 -16.92 0.63
C TRP A 73 -2.24 -17.88 1.78
N ARG A 74 -2.35 -19.18 1.52
CA ARG A 74 -1.88 -20.23 2.42
C ARG A 74 -0.41 -20.46 2.09
N GLY A 75 0.48 -19.71 2.73
CA GLY A 75 1.92 -19.94 2.58
C GLY A 75 2.26 -21.41 2.82
N ALA A 76 3.21 -21.94 2.04
CA ALA A 76 3.68 -23.31 2.18
C ALA A 76 4.14 -23.52 3.63
N ARG A 77 3.43 -24.35 4.38
CA ARG A 77 3.92 -24.90 5.65
C ARG A 77 5.13 -25.75 5.31
N SER A 78 6.32 -25.34 5.76
CA SER A 78 7.43 -26.25 6.01
C SER A 78 7.56 -26.44 7.51
#